data_AF-A0A2N5XGB7-F1
#
_entry.id   AF-A0A2N5XGB7-F1
#
_cell.length_a   1.000
_cell.length_b   1.000
_cell.length_c   1.000
_cell.angle_alpha   90.00
_cell.angle_beta   90.00
_cell.angle_gamma   90.00
#
_symmetry.space_group_name_H-M   'P 1'
#
loop_
_entity.id
_entity.type
_entity.pdbx_description
1 polymer ?
#
loop_
_entity_poly.entity_id
_entity_poly.type
_entity_poly.pdbx_seq_one_letter_code
_entity_poly.pdbx_strand_id
1 'polypeptide(L)' 'FGAERGHHDVSVAVAETALLPAVRGLAGGGTVLADGFSCRTQLDQLAGRRALHLAQLLASRLPRREP' A
#
# COMPACT_ATOMS: atom_id res chain seq x y z
N PHE A 1 -3.86 18.21 -0.91
CA PHE A 1 -3.58 16.84 -0.41
C PHE A 1 -3.03 16.01 -1.57
N GLY A 2 -2.27 14.94 -1.31
CA GLY A 2 -1.70 14.08 -2.36
C GLY A 2 -0.18 14.22 -2.49
N ALA A 3 0.39 13.72 -3.60
CA ALA A 3 1.84 13.63 -3.84
C ALA A 3 2.44 14.90 -4.46
N GLU A 4 2.01 16.07 -3.99
CA GLU A 4 2.51 17.37 -4.44
C GLU A 4 3.44 18.00 -3.40
N ARG A 5 4.33 18.87 -3.85
CA ARG A 5 5.28 19.58 -2.98
C ARG A 5 4.51 20.45 -1.99
N GLY A 6 4.87 20.36 -0.70
CA GLY A 6 4.21 21.09 0.38
C GLY A 6 2.98 20.42 0.97
N HIS A 7 2.50 19.30 0.41
CA HIS A 7 1.33 18.57 0.91
C HIS A 7 1.67 17.36 1.78
N HIS A 8 2.94 17.15 2.14
CA HIS A 8 3.38 15.96 2.87
C HIS A 8 2.63 15.78 4.20
N ASP A 9 2.65 16.79 5.06
CA ASP A 9 2.09 16.67 6.43
C ASP A 9 0.58 16.44 6.41
N VAL A 10 -0.12 17.10 5.47
CA VAL A 10 -1.54 16.89 5.25
C VAL A 10 -1.81 15.47 4.76
N SER A 11 -0.99 14.95 3.83
CA SER A 11 -1.11 13.59 3.33
C SER A 11 -0.84 12.54 4.43
N VAL A 12 0.13 12.78 5.31
CA VAL A 12 0.38 11.93 6.49
C VAL A 12 -0.82 11.96 7.44
N ALA A 13 -1.34 13.15 7.76
CA ALA A 13 -2.51 13.30 8.62
C ALA A 13 -3.73 12.55 8.07
N VAL A 14 -3.97 12.61 6.76
CA VAL A 14 -5.04 11.82 6.10
C VAL A 14 -4.78 10.32 6.22
N ALA A 15 -3.54 9.85 6.02
CA ALA A 15 -3.21 8.43 6.13
C ALA A 15 -3.41 7.88 7.56
N GLU A 16 -3.15 8.69 8.59
CA GLU A 16 -3.35 8.33 10.00
C GLU A 16 -4.83 8.20 10.39
N THR A 17 -5.77 8.72 9.60
CA THR A 17 -7.20 8.60 9.91
C THR A 17 -7.73 7.16 9.81
N ALA A 18 -7.18 6.34 8.91
CA ALA A 18 -7.70 5.00 8.63
C ALA A 18 -6.65 4.03 8.07
N LEU A 19 -5.86 4.47 7.08
CA LEU A 19 -4.94 3.59 6.34
C LEU A 19 -3.85 3.01 7.24
N LEU A 20 -3.13 3.86 7.97
CA LEU A 20 -2.01 3.44 8.82
C LEU A 20 -2.48 2.64 10.05
N PRO A 21 -3.55 3.04 10.77
CA PRO A 21 -4.12 2.20 11.83
C PRO A 21 -4.50 0.79 11.36
N ALA A 22 -5.19 0.67 10.21
CA ALA A 22 -5.63 -0.61 9.69
C ALA A 22 -4.45 -1.55 9.39
N VAL A 23 -3.37 -1.03 8.78
CA VAL A 23 -2.21 -1.83 8.39
C VAL A 23 -1.31 -2.17 9.59
N ARG A 24 -1.25 -1.31 10.61
CA ARG A 24 -0.55 -1.60 11.88
C ARG A 24 -1.27 -2.69 12.69
N GLY A 25 -2.61 -2.75 12.62
CA GLY A 25 -3.42 -3.79 13.28
C GLY A 25 -3.44 -5.15 12.57
N LEU A 26 -2.89 -5.24 11.36
CA LEU A 26 -2.85 -6.48 10.59
C LEU A 26 -1.86 -7.48 11.21
N ALA A 27 -2.35 -8.66 11.59
CA ALA A 27 -1.50 -9.75 12.07
C ALA A 27 -0.38 -10.09 11.07
N GLY A 28 0.80 -10.42 11.59
CA GLY A 28 1.99 -10.70 10.79
C GLY A 28 1.75 -11.84 9.80
N GLY A 29 1.58 -11.50 8.53
CA GLY A 29 1.29 -12.46 7.45
C GLY A 29 0.20 -12.01 6.49
N GLY A 30 -0.62 -11.02 6.84
CA GLY A 30 -1.66 -10.52 5.94
C GLY A 30 -1.10 -9.75 4.74
N THR A 31 -1.61 -10.08 3.55
CA THR A 31 -1.31 -9.35 2.30
C THR A 31 -2.02 -8.00 2.30
N VAL A 32 -1.28 -6.93 2.00
CA VAL A 32 -1.84 -5.58 1.83
C VAL A 32 -1.96 -5.30 0.33
N LEU A 33 -3.17 -4.95 -0.11
CA LEU A 33 -3.46 -4.57 -1.48
C LEU A 33 -3.67 -3.06 -1.58
N ALA A 34 -3.01 -2.42 -2.53
CA ALA A 34 -3.25 -1.01 -2.84
C ALA A 34 -2.98 -0.75 -4.33
N ASP A 35 -4.03 -0.38 -5.06
CA ASP A 35 -3.93 -0.08 -6.50
C ASP A 35 -3.58 1.40 -6.78
N GLY A 36 -3.85 2.28 -5.81
CA GLY A 36 -3.44 3.68 -5.86
C GLY A 36 -1.94 3.86 -5.60
N PHE A 37 -1.27 4.66 -6.45
CA PHE A 37 0.14 5.04 -6.25
C PHE A 37 0.38 5.71 -4.89
N SER A 38 -0.46 6.70 -4.52
CA SER A 38 -0.31 7.41 -3.24
C SER A 38 -0.35 6.46 -2.05
N CYS A 39 -1.35 5.59 -1.99
CA CYS A 39 -1.49 4.64 -0.88
C CYS A 39 -0.31 3.67 -0.81
N ARG A 40 0.15 3.13 -1.94
CA ARG A 40 1.36 2.27 -1.94
C ARG A 40 2.59 3.00 -1.42
N THR A 41 2.83 4.22 -1.89
CA THR A 41 3.97 5.04 -1.47
C THR A 41 3.91 5.35 0.02
N GLN A 42 2.73 5.71 0.55
CA GLN A 42 2.55 5.96 1.97
C GLN A 42 2.78 4.70 2.82
N LEU A 43 2.31 3.54 2.38
CA LEU A 43 2.51 2.28 3.10
C LEU A 43 3.99 1.87 3.15
N ASP A 44 4.73 2.11 2.07
CA ASP A 44 6.17 1.88 2.01
C ASP A 44 6.93 2.84 2.93
N GLN A 45 6.64 4.14 2.83
CA GLN A 45 7.36 5.20 3.55
C GLN A 45 7.01 5.29 5.05
N LEU A 46 5.75 5.05 5.42
CA LEU A 46 5.24 5.36 6.77
C LEU A 46 4.90 4.12 7.61
N ALA A 47 4.73 2.96 6.98
CA ALA A 47 4.42 1.70 7.68
C ALA A 47 5.49 0.62 7.47
N GLY A 48 6.46 0.83 6.56
CA GLY A 48 7.43 -0.21 6.19
C GLY A 48 6.76 -1.46 5.60
N ARG A 49 5.56 -1.30 5.01
CA ARG A 49 4.75 -2.40 4.48
C ARG A 49 4.62 -2.25 2.97
N ARG A 50 5.23 -3.19 2.25
CA ARG A 50 5.05 -3.28 0.80
C ARG A 50 3.65 -3.78 0.45
N ALA A 51 2.85 -2.93 -0.17
CA ALA A 51 1.56 -3.30 -0.72
C ALA A 51 1.67 -3.78 -2.18
N LEU A 52 0.80 -4.72 -2.56
CA LEU A 52 0.70 -5.23 -3.93
C LEU A 52 -0.38 -4.48 -4.70
N HIS A 53 -0.14 -4.28 -5.99
CA HIS A 53 -1.22 -4.00 -6.95
C HIS A 53 -2.01 -5.29 -7.23
N LEU A 54 -3.30 -5.21 -7.54
CA LEU A 54 -4.17 -6.35 -7.81
C LEU A 54 -3.58 -7.25 -8.91
N ALA A 55 -3.12 -6.64 -10.01
CA ALA A 55 -2.45 -7.37 -11.08
C ALA A 55 -1.22 -8.17 -10.61
N GLN A 56 -0.44 -7.66 -9.65
CA GLN A 56 0.71 -8.38 -9.10
C GLN A 56 0.27 -9.57 -8.26
N LEU A 57 -0.77 -9.40 -7.44
CA LEU A 57 -1.33 -10.49 -6.67
C LEU A 57 -1.87 -11.60 -7.59
N LEU A 58 -2.66 -11.23 -8.61
CA LEU A 58 -3.19 -12.18 -9.58
C LEU A 58 -2.06 -12.89 -10.34
N ALA A 59 -1.07 -12.15 -10.84
CA ALA A 59 0.08 -12.72 -11.54
C ALA A 59 0.85 -13.74 -10.68
N SER A 60 1.00 -13.48 -9.38
CA SER A 60 1.65 -14.43 -8.44
C SER A 60 0.91 -15.76 -8.28
N ARG A 61 -0.35 -15.84 -8.71
CA ARG A 61 -1.22 -17.02 -8.61
C ARG A 61 -1.51 -17.68 -9.95
N LEU A 62 -1.09 -17.06 -11.06
CA LEU A 62 -1.22 -17.68 -12.37
C LEU A 62 -0.21 -18.84 -12.49
N PRO A 63 -0.60 -19.96 -13.14
CA PRO A 63 0.35 -21.00 -13.47
C PRO A 63 1.43 -20.42 -14.40
N ARG A 64 2.68 -20.88 -14.26
CA ARG A 64 3.71 -20.52 -15.25
C ARG A 64 3.26 -21.06 -16.60
N ARG A 65 3.29 -20.20 -17.63
CA ARG A 65 3.16 -20.68 -19.00
C ARG A 65 4.41 -21.50 -19.32
N GLU A 66 4.23 -22.77 -19.66
CA GLU A 66 5.28 -23.52 -20.34
C GLU A 66 5.54 -22.90 -21.71
N PRO A 67 6.80 -22.86 -22.16
CA PRO A 67 7.19 -22.26 -23.44
C PRO A 67 6.54 -22.93 -24.65
#